data_AF-A0A2U3BD46-F1
#
_entry.id   AF-A0A2U3BD46-F1
#
_cell.length_a   1.000
_cell.length_b   1.000
_cell.length_c   1.000
_cell.angle_alpha   90.00
_cell.angle_beta   90.00
_cell.angle_gamma   90.00
#
_symmetry.space_group_name_H-M   'P 1'
#
loop_
_entity.id
_entity.type
_entity.pdbx_description
1 polymer ?
#
loop_
_entity_poly.entity_id
_entity_poly.type
_entity_poly.pdbx_seq_one_letter_code
_entity_poly.pdbx_strand_id
1 'polypeptide(L)'
;MKIDTAFLNRCIQTLNEAQTLLQTVEPESIQYEMYRSACVKEFEIILEQSGKLLKKALTPYMHSTRAVNKLFFKDVFRQAAQYELITLEEAERWLVYRDNRNNLAHDYGVEFADKTLSLLPAFIKDARLLECMLREHEYD
;
A
#
# COMPACT_ATOMS: atom_id res chain seq x y z
N MET A 1 8.67 -7.16 19.98
CA MET A 1 7.83 -5.97 19.70
C MET A 1 6.61 -6.38 18.88
N LYS A 2 5.41 -5.89 19.19
CA LYS A 2 4.20 -6.10 18.37
C LYS A 2 3.91 -4.86 17.54
N ILE A 3 3.72 -5.01 16.23
CA ILE A 3 3.32 -3.92 15.35
C ILE A 3 1.79 -3.85 15.32
N ASP A 4 1.23 -2.70 15.67
CA ASP A 4 -0.20 -2.45 15.55
C ASP A 4 -0.57 -2.16 14.08
N THR A 5 -1.37 -3.06 13.51
CA THR A 5 -1.83 -3.00 12.11
C THR A 5 -3.31 -2.62 11.99
N ALA A 6 -4.02 -2.33 13.08
CA ALA A 6 -5.47 -2.15 13.07
C ALA A 6 -5.93 -1.05 12.10
N PHE A 7 -5.22 0.07 12.05
CA PHE A 7 -5.52 1.15 11.12
C PHE A 7 -5.28 0.74 9.66
N LEU A 8 -4.15 0.07 9.37
CA LEU A 8 -3.85 -0.45 8.02
C LEU A 8 -4.94 -1.43 7.57
N ASN A 9 -5.32 -2.37 8.45
CA ASN A 9 -6.38 -3.34 8.19
C ASN A 9 -7.71 -2.65 7.87
N ARG A 10 -8.08 -1.62 8.65
CA ARG A 10 -9.30 -0.85 8.42
C ARG A 10 -9.29 -0.17 7.04
N CYS A 11 -8.19 0.48 6.66
CA CYS A 11 -8.05 1.09 5.33
C CYS A 11 -8.18 0.05 4.21
N ILE A 12 -7.54 -1.12 4.34
CA ILE A 12 -7.65 -2.21 3.37
C ILE A 12 -9.10 -2.69 3.20
N GLN A 13 -9.84 -2.83 4.31
CA GLN A 13 -11.26 -3.18 4.27
C GLN A 13 -12.09 -2.10 3.56
N THR A 14 -11.87 -0.83 3.89
CA THR A 14 -12.54 0.30 3.25
C THR A 14 -12.28 0.34 1.75
N LEU A 15 -11.02 0.15 1.32
CA LEU A 15 -10.66 0.09 -0.10
C LEU A 15 -11.37 -1.05 -0.83
N ASN A 16 -11.38 -2.24 -0.22
CA ASN A 16 -12.03 -3.41 -0.80
C ASN A 16 -13.54 -3.20 -0.98
N GLU A 17 -14.19 -2.59 0.02
CA GLU A 17 -15.61 -2.26 -0.04
C GLU A 17 -15.88 -1.20 -1.12
N ALA A 18 -15.09 -0.11 -1.15
CA ALA A 18 -15.23 0.95 -2.14
C ALA A 18 -15.04 0.41 -3.57
N GLN A 19 -14.06 -0.48 -3.79
CA GLN A 19 -13.83 -1.11 -5.08
C GLN A 19 -15.02 -1.99 -5.49
N THR A 20 -15.58 -2.75 -4.54
CA THR A 20 -16.73 -3.62 -4.80
C THR A 20 -17.95 -2.78 -5.19
N LEU A 21 -18.25 -1.72 -4.43
CA LEU A 21 -19.37 -0.82 -4.71
C LEU A 21 -19.19 -0.08 -6.05
N LEU A 22 -17.97 0.35 -6.39
CA LEU A 22 -17.67 0.98 -7.67
C LEU A 22 -18.08 0.13 -8.88
N GLN A 23 -17.97 -1.20 -8.78
CA GLN A 23 -18.35 -2.13 -9.85
C GLN A 23 -19.87 -2.29 -10.01
N THR A 24 -20.66 -1.83 -9.05
CA THR A 24 -22.13 -1.98 -9.02
C THR A 24 -22.89 -0.75 -9.51
N VAL A 25 -22.20 0.38 -9.66
CA VAL A 25 -22.81 1.66 -10.02
C VAL A 25 -22.54 2.02 -11.48
N GLU A 26 -23.45 2.79 -12.07
CA GLU A 26 -23.30 3.27 -13.45
C GLU A 26 -22.06 4.16 -13.57
N PRO A 27 -21.20 3.93 -14.58
CA PRO A 27 -20.13 4.87 -14.93
C PRO A 27 -20.68 6.30 -15.06
N GLU A 28 -19.89 7.30 -14.67
CA GLU A 28 -20.27 8.74 -14.71
C GLU A 28 -21.39 9.17 -13.74
N SER A 29 -21.95 8.26 -12.94
CA SER A 29 -22.82 8.65 -11.81
C SER A 29 -22.02 9.34 -10.70
N ILE A 30 -22.70 10.16 -9.90
CA ILE A 30 -22.08 10.80 -8.71
C ILE A 30 -21.52 9.71 -7.77
N GLN A 31 -22.24 8.59 -7.61
CA GLN A 31 -21.79 7.46 -6.80
C GLN A 31 -20.50 6.84 -7.35
N TYR A 32 -20.38 6.70 -8.67
CA TYR A 32 -19.16 6.23 -9.31
C TYR A 32 -17.98 7.16 -9.00
N GLU A 33 -18.16 8.48 -9.15
CA GLU A 33 -17.12 9.47 -8.82
C GLU A 33 -16.71 9.43 -7.34
N MET A 34 -17.69 9.27 -6.44
CA MET A 34 -17.46 9.14 -5.00
C MET A 34 -16.65 7.88 -4.67
N TYR A 35 -17.05 6.72 -5.17
CA TYR A 35 -16.35 5.46 -4.90
C TYR A 35 -14.97 5.41 -5.55
N ARG A 36 -14.82 5.97 -6.76
CA ARG A 36 -13.52 6.12 -7.43
C ARG A 36 -12.58 6.99 -6.61
N SER A 37 -13.07 8.12 -6.09
CA SER A 37 -12.29 9.03 -5.24
C SER A 37 -11.90 8.35 -3.92
N ALA A 38 -12.80 7.59 -3.30
CA ALA A 38 -12.51 6.82 -2.10
C ALA A 38 -11.43 5.76 -2.37
N CYS A 39 -11.50 5.05 -3.50
CA CYS A 39 -10.50 4.06 -3.88
C CYS A 39 -9.10 4.67 -4.03
N VAL A 40 -8.99 5.79 -4.75
CA VAL A 40 -7.72 6.52 -4.92
C VAL A 40 -7.20 6.96 -3.55
N LYS A 41 -8.07 7.48 -2.69
CA LYS A 41 -7.64 7.99 -1.39
C LYS A 41 -7.13 6.89 -0.48
N GLU A 42 -7.85 5.78 -0.38
CA GLU A 42 -7.41 4.63 0.43
C GLU A 42 -6.13 4.00 -0.14
N PHE A 43 -5.96 3.94 -1.46
CA PHE A 43 -4.71 3.51 -2.09
C PHE A 43 -3.50 4.34 -1.61
N GLU A 44 -3.61 5.67 -1.57
CA GLU A 44 -2.57 6.55 -1.03
C GLU A 44 -2.26 6.27 0.44
N ILE A 45 -3.32 6.16 1.27
CA ILE A 45 -3.20 5.96 2.71
C ILE A 45 -2.53 4.61 3.00
N ILE A 46 -2.98 3.54 2.33
CA ILE A 46 -2.43 2.20 2.50
C ILE A 46 -0.96 2.17 2.06
N LEU A 47 -0.60 2.83 0.95
CA LEU A 47 0.81 2.95 0.53
C LEU A 47 1.66 3.59 1.64
N GLU A 48 1.24 4.74 2.15
CA GLU A 48 1.98 5.44 3.20
C GLU A 48 2.13 4.61 4.48
N GLN A 49 1.02 4.02 4.96
CA GLN A 49 1.05 3.19 6.17
C GLN A 49 1.89 1.93 6.00
N SER A 50 1.82 1.29 4.83
CA SER A 50 2.61 0.10 4.51
C SER A 50 4.10 0.38 4.61
N GLY A 51 4.58 1.48 4.00
CA GLY A 51 6.00 1.87 4.11
C GLY A 51 6.40 2.24 5.55
N LYS A 52 5.52 2.92 6.29
CA LYS A 52 5.78 3.32 7.69
C LYS A 52 5.87 2.11 8.63
N LEU A 53 4.95 1.16 8.53
CA LEU A 53 4.94 -0.02 9.37
C LEU A 53 6.07 -0.99 9.00
N LEU A 54 6.36 -1.14 7.70
CA LEU A 54 7.47 -1.95 7.23
C LEU A 54 8.83 -1.39 7.67
N LYS A 55 8.99 -0.07 7.76
CA LYS A 55 10.17 0.53 8.43
C LYS A 55 10.30 0.07 9.88
N LYS A 56 9.20 0.03 10.65
CA LYS A 56 9.26 -0.47 12.03
C LYS A 56 9.70 -1.93 12.07
N ALA A 57 9.13 -2.77 11.20
CA ALA A 57 9.50 -4.17 11.04
C ALA A 57 10.99 -4.38 10.71
N LEU A 58 11.60 -3.47 9.95
CA LEU A 58 13.03 -3.51 9.60
C LEU A 58 13.97 -3.09 10.74
N THR A 59 13.47 -2.52 11.84
CA THR A 59 14.31 -1.99 12.92
C THR A 59 15.28 -3.01 13.52
N PRO A 60 14.87 -4.26 13.82
CA PRO A 60 15.76 -5.28 14.38
C PRO A 60 16.88 -5.71 13.43
N TYR A 61 16.67 -5.61 12.11
CA TYR A 61 17.61 -6.07 11.09
C TYR A 61 18.66 -5.02 10.72
N MET A 62 18.54 -3.80 11.23
CA MET A 62 19.38 -2.67 10.84
C MET A 62 20.25 -2.20 12.01
N HIS A 63 21.45 -1.70 11.70
CA HIS A 63 22.43 -1.27 12.70
C HIS A 63 21.97 -0.11 13.61
N SER A 64 20.89 0.60 13.25
CA SER A 64 20.24 1.59 14.12
C SER A 64 18.87 2.02 13.58
N THR A 65 17.99 2.50 14.46
CA THR A 65 16.73 3.18 14.06
C THR A 65 16.98 4.38 13.14
N ARG A 66 18.13 5.05 13.28
CA ARG A 66 18.52 6.17 12.38
C ARG A 66 18.79 5.69 10.95
N ALA A 67 19.36 4.50 10.78
CA ALA A 67 19.60 3.92 9.46
C ALA A 67 18.27 3.63 8.76
N VAL A 68 17.32 3.01 9.47
CA VAL A 68 15.96 2.74 8.96
C VAL A 68 15.25 4.02 8.53
N ASN A 69 15.32 5.06 9.35
CA ASN A 69 14.62 6.32 9.07
C ASN A 69 15.13 7.03 7.79
N LYS A 70 16.39 6.79 7.40
CA LYS A 70 16.98 7.32 6.16
C LYS A 70 16.51 6.61 4.89
N LEU A 71 15.93 5.41 5.00
CA LEU A 71 15.45 4.68 3.83
C LEU A 71 14.31 5.42 3.15
N PHE A 72 14.39 5.57 1.83
CA PHE A 72 13.25 6.03 1.03
C PHE A 72 12.29 4.87 0.78
N PHE A 73 11.07 5.17 0.33
CA PHE A 73 10.01 4.16 0.15
C PHE A 73 10.49 2.91 -0.60
N LYS A 74 11.11 3.09 -1.78
CA LYS A 74 11.58 1.95 -2.58
C LYS A 74 12.65 1.14 -1.86
N ASP A 75 13.52 1.79 -1.08
CA ASP A 75 14.58 1.12 -0.34
C ASP A 75 14.02 0.31 0.85
N VAL A 76 12.93 0.77 1.48
CA VAL A 76 12.23 0.01 2.51
C VAL A 76 11.78 -1.35 1.97
N PHE A 77 11.11 -1.37 0.82
CA PHE A 77 10.63 -2.63 0.24
C PHE A 77 11.76 -3.53 -0.27
N ARG A 78 12.83 -2.95 -0.82
CA ARG A 78 14.03 -3.72 -1.19
C ARG A 78 14.72 -4.35 0.02
N GLN A 79 14.88 -3.61 1.11
CA GLN A 79 15.46 -4.14 2.35
C GLN A 79 14.55 -5.22 2.96
N ALA A 80 13.23 -5.03 2.93
CA ALA A 80 12.29 -6.04 3.41
C ALA A 80 12.40 -7.36 2.62
N ALA A 81 12.58 -7.30 1.30
CA ALA A 81 12.86 -8.48 0.50
C ALA A 81 14.23 -9.11 0.81
N GLN A 82 15.26 -8.28 1.01
CA GLN A 82 16.60 -8.75 1.37
C GLN A 82 16.64 -9.52 2.70
N TYR A 83 15.81 -9.12 3.67
CA TYR A 83 15.67 -9.83 4.96
C TYR A 83 14.51 -10.83 4.97
N GLU A 84 13.98 -11.19 3.79
CA GLU A 84 12.95 -12.22 3.61
C GLU A 84 11.63 -11.95 4.36
N LEU A 85 11.36 -10.69 4.73
CA LEU A 85 10.07 -10.28 5.30
C LEU A 85 8.95 -10.31 4.25
N ILE A 86 9.31 -10.09 2.99
CA ILE A 86 8.44 -10.22 1.82
C ILE A 86 9.25 -10.86 0.68
N THR A 87 8.57 -11.38 -0.32
CA THR A 87 9.21 -11.88 -1.55
C THR A 87 9.75 -10.74 -2.41
N LEU A 88 10.69 -11.05 -3.30
CA LEU A 88 11.20 -10.09 -4.28
C LEU A 88 10.08 -9.61 -5.21
N GLU A 89 9.21 -10.53 -5.64
CA GLU A 89 8.08 -10.25 -6.52
C GLU A 89 7.06 -9.31 -5.84
N GLU A 90 6.82 -9.48 -4.53
CA GLU A 90 6.00 -8.53 -3.76
C GLU A 90 6.65 -7.15 -3.74
N ALA A 91 7.95 -7.07 -3.43
CA ALA A 91 8.65 -5.80 -3.40
C ALA A 91 8.57 -5.07 -4.76
N GLU A 92 8.78 -5.77 -5.87
CA GLU A 92 8.66 -5.20 -7.21
C GLU A 92 7.25 -4.62 -7.48
N ARG A 93 6.18 -5.31 -7.06
CA ARG A 93 4.82 -4.79 -7.17
C ARG A 93 4.62 -3.51 -6.35
N TRP A 94 5.15 -3.45 -5.13
CA TRP A 94 5.12 -2.24 -4.30
C TRP A 94 5.85 -1.05 -4.92
N LEU A 95 6.93 -1.30 -5.66
CA LEU A 95 7.64 -0.27 -6.41
C LEU A 95 6.75 0.29 -7.54
N VAL A 96 6.03 -0.56 -8.26
CA VAL A 96 5.06 -0.16 -9.30
C VAL A 96 3.93 0.68 -8.69
N TYR A 97 3.36 0.27 -7.56
CA TYR A 97 2.32 1.03 -6.87
C TYR A 97 2.82 2.43 -6.45
N ARG A 98 4.07 2.52 -5.99
CA ARG A 98 4.68 3.81 -5.64
C ARG A 98 4.89 4.72 -6.85
N ASP A 99 5.29 4.15 -7.99
CA ASP A 99 5.49 4.92 -9.22
C ASP A 99 4.16 5.43 -9.77
N ASN A 100 3.11 4.61 -9.72
CA ASN A 100 1.75 5.05 -10.05
C ASN A 100 1.33 6.25 -9.16
N ARG A 101 1.57 6.18 -7.85
CA ARG A 101 1.33 7.32 -6.94
C ARG A 101 2.15 8.55 -7.34
N ASN A 102 3.42 8.42 -7.72
CA ASN A 102 4.22 9.61 -8.05
C ASN A 102 3.74 10.30 -9.33
N ASN A 103 3.12 9.57 -10.25
CA ASN A 103 2.49 10.12 -11.46
C ASN A 103 1.20 10.92 -11.18
N LEU A 104 0.63 10.85 -9.96
CA LEU A 104 -0.48 11.71 -9.48
C LEU A 104 -0.23 13.21 -9.66
N ALA A 105 1.03 13.64 -9.68
CA ALA A 105 1.39 15.05 -9.60
C ALA A 105 1.52 15.76 -10.96
N HIS A 106 1.53 15.02 -12.08
CA HIS A 106 1.89 15.59 -13.38
C HIS A 106 0.85 15.41 -14.50
N ASP A 107 0.02 14.36 -14.48
CA ASP A 107 -0.96 14.10 -15.55
C ASP A 107 -2.41 14.32 -15.09
N TYR A 108 -3.16 15.03 -15.93
CA TYR A 108 -4.56 15.42 -15.76
C TYR A 108 -5.50 14.23 -15.42
N GLY A 109 -5.76 14.00 -14.13
CA GLY A 109 -6.97 13.45 -13.47
C GLY A 109 -7.69 12.18 -13.94
N VAL A 110 -7.90 11.99 -15.25
CA VAL A 110 -8.73 10.90 -15.80
C VAL A 110 -7.88 9.64 -16.02
N GLU A 111 -6.79 9.73 -16.78
CA GLU A 111 -5.90 8.60 -17.06
C GLU A 111 -5.29 7.97 -15.80
N PHE A 112 -5.11 8.78 -14.76
CA PHE A 112 -4.52 8.34 -13.51
C PHE A 112 -5.39 7.35 -12.74
N ALA A 113 -6.69 7.65 -12.55
CA ALA A 113 -7.47 6.75 -11.73
C ALA A 113 -7.82 5.48 -12.50
N ASP A 114 -7.92 5.50 -13.83
CA ASP A 114 -8.15 4.25 -14.57
C ASP A 114 -6.96 3.31 -14.42
N LYS A 115 -5.72 3.84 -14.48
CA LYS A 115 -4.51 3.07 -14.13
C LYS A 115 -4.54 2.57 -12.69
N THR A 116 -4.89 3.43 -11.74
CA THR A 116 -4.97 3.04 -10.31
C THR A 116 -6.01 1.96 -10.06
N LEU A 117 -7.21 2.12 -10.62
CA LEU A 117 -8.32 1.16 -10.53
C LEU A 117 -7.90 -0.21 -11.07
N SER A 118 -7.12 -0.24 -12.16
CA SER A 118 -6.59 -1.49 -12.72
C SER A 118 -5.62 -2.23 -11.78
N LEU A 119 -4.91 -1.50 -10.91
CA LEU A 119 -3.95 -2.06 -9.95
C LEU A 119 -4.62 -2.53 -8.66
N LEU A 120 -5.82 -2.06 -8.33
CA LEU A 120 -6.47 -2.30 -7.04
C LEU A 120 -6.61 -3.78 -6.66
N PRO A 121 -7.01 -4.72 -7.55
CA PRO A 121 -7.16 -6.11 -7.16
C PRO A 121 -5.84 -6.72 -6.63
N ALA A 122 -4.73 -6.44 -7.31
CA ALA A 122 -3.40 -6.91 -6.90
C ALA A 122 -2.92 -6.16 -5.65
N PHE A 123 -3.12 -4.84 -5.60
CA PHE A 123 -2.75 -4.01 -4.47
C PHE A 123 -3.44 -4.42 -3.17
N ILE A 124 -4.75 -4.68 -3.20
CA ILE A 124 -5.51 -5.13 -2.01
C ILE A 124 -4.97 -6.47 -1.51
N LYS A 125 -4.67 -7.40 -2.43
CA LYS A 125 -4.07 -8.68 -2.07
C LYS A 125 -2.71 -8.49 -1.39
N ASP A 126 -1.81 -7.73 -2.01
CA ASP A 126 -0.47 -7.47 -1.47
C ASP A 126 -0.52 -6.71 -0.13
N ALA A 127 -1.45 -5.77 0.03
CA ALA A 127 -1.65 -5.04 1.27
C ALA A 127 -2.14 -5.96 2.40
N ARG A 128 -3.03 -6.92 2.10
CA ARG A 128 -3.47 -7.94 3.07
C ARG A 128 -2.32 -8.87 3.46
N LEU A 129 -1.51 -9.31 2.50
CA LEU A 129 -0.34 -10.15 2.77
C LEU A 129 0.66 -9.42 3.68
N LEU A 130 0.95 -8.16 3.36
CA LEU A 130 1.84 -7.32 4.17
C LEU A 130 1.26 -7.09 5.58
N GLU A 131 -0.02 -6.77 5.71
CA GLU A 131 -0.69 -6.60 7.01
C GLU A 131 -0.60 -7.86 7.86
N CYS A 132 -0.84 -9.03 7.26
CA CYS A 132 -0.75 -10.32 7.91
C CYS A 132 0.66 -10.59 8.42
N MET A 133 1.67 -10.42 7.55
CA MET A 133 3.08 -10.56 7.93
C MET A 133 3.44 -9.59 9.05
N LEU A 134 3.05 -8.32 8.95
CA LEU A 134 3.35 -7.30 9.95
C LEU A 134 2.77 -7.65 11.33
N ARG A 135 1.58 -8.26 11.35
CA ARG A 135 0.85 -8.62 12.57
C ARG A 135 1.37 -9.90 13.22
N GLU A 136 1.79 -10.88 12.42
CA GLU A 136 2.11 -12.25 12.87
C GLU A 136 3.60 -12.46 13.12
N HIS A 137 4.47 -11.73 12.44
CA HIS A 137 5.91 -11.84 12.63
C HIS A 137 6.31 -11.34 14.03
N GLU A 138 7.13 -12.11 14.73
CA GLU A 138 7.72 -11.70 16.01
C GLU A 138 8.98 -10.88 15.72
N TYR A 139 9.01 -9.65 16.22
CA TYR A 139 10.16 -8.75 16.07
C TYR A 139 10.94 -8.76 17.38
N ASP A 140 12.19 -9.20 17.37
CA ASP A 140 13.07 -9.15 18.54
C ASP A 140 13.46 -7.72 18.94
#